data_AF-A0A921HH99-F1
#
_entry.id   AF-A0A921HH99-F1
#
_cell.length_a   1.000
_cell.length_b   1.000
_cell.length_c   1.000
_cell.angle_alpha   90.00
_cell.angle_beta   90.00
_cell.angle_gamma   90.00
#
_symmetry.space_group_name_H-M   'P 1'
#
loop_
_entity.id
_entity.type
_entity.pdbx_description
1 polymer ?
#
loop_
_entity_poly.entity_id
_entity_poly.type
_entity_poly.pdbx_seq_one_letter_code
_entity_poly.pdbx_strand_id
1 'polypeptide(L)'
;MKTLRTWTLATYCCIGSVLLAQEPSYSTQEILKDLEFFNGWEASQLAPNFKKKQLTNFRSPLMRQLAENMIEGNYQKEYRLKTYRPIASNKILQNKLKLSDGYSRYENITGMYLEKGENVVLVGDMHGREINLLIPDWMRQPTPGFAPTKDPEGWELKKQVIALHEGVNVIHVEKSGNVYIDYFADDPETAPGVTIHFVTGKVNGYFDAETQTNEDWNKLLDQAVSPVMDVKTRYMQLAYPVEFLKKFDYGKGKELAQAYDQIMTQQYEFCGALKYNRVPEKRILARVNFNYFMFRDGDGVAFLGNESTMKSALGPDIYKDWGVNHEIGHVMQMSPQLTWGGMTEVSNNLFTMYVATLAGQPSRLSKSKNYDKAFKEVLEAEKKPFIMCVGDPFQKLVPFWQLYLYAKEKGYNDFYADLMEYMRNHPHKGTGNASIHNMYEFAKVSCDLLKTDLTDFFQAWGFFETGKFHIGDYADYNFDVTPQMVEDTKEYIASKHYPKPEKDITRLTD
;
A
#
# COMPACT_ATOMS: atom_id res chain seq x y z
N MET A 1 26.84 -14.32 42.22
CA MET A 1 26.27 -15.66 42.48
C MET A 1 25.46 -16.06 41.27
N LYS A 2 25.99 -16.96 40.43
CA LYS A 2 25.34 -17.45 39.21
C LYS A 2 24.58 -18.74 39.54
N THR A 3 23.26 -18.75 39.42
CA THR A 3 22.43 -19.95 39.55
C THR A 3 22.25 -20.61 38.18
N LEU A 4 22.92 -21.74 37.97
CA LEU A 4 22.67 -22.68 36.89
C LEU A 4 21.32 -23.38 37.17
N ARG A 5 20.39 -23.36 36.21
CA ARG A 5 19.25 -24.30 36.17
C ARG A 5 19.49 -25.29 35.04
N THR A 6 19.72 -26.54 35.42
CA THR A 6 19.79 -27.71 34.53
C THR A 6 18.39 -28.11 34.07
N TRP A 7 18.18 -28.23 32.77
CA TRP A 7 16.97 -28.84 32.19
C TRP A 7 17.29 -30.24 31.70
N THR A 8 16.49 -31.21 32.14
CA THR A 8 16.56 -32.63 31.82
C THR A 8 15.88 -32.87 30.46
N LEU A 9 16.62 -33.43 29.49
CA LEU A 9 16.09 -33.85 28.18
C LEU A 9 15.26 -35.13 28.37
N ALA A 10 14.00 -35.12 27.94
CA ALA A 10 13.20 -36.33 27.79
C ALA A 10 13.22 -36.77 26.32
N THR A 11 13.88 -37.90 26.05
CA THR A 11 13.94 -38.56 24.75
C THR A 11 12.64 -39.33 24.48
N TYR A 12 11.85 -38.89 23.50
CA TYR A 12 10.79 -39.70 22.90
C TYR A 12 11.29 -40.27 21.56
N CYS A 13 11.46 -41.59 21.50
CA CYS A 13 11.70 -42.32 20.26
C CYS A 13 10.40 -42.44 19.47
N CYS A 14 10.31 -41.79 18.32
CA CYS A 14 9.37 -42.13 17.26
C CYS A 14 10.16 -42.58 16.03
N ILE A 15 10.02 -43.85 15.69
CA ILE A 15 10.53 -44.46 14.46
C ILE A 15 9.60 -43.98 13.33
N GLY A 16 10.06 -43.00 12.56
CA GLY A 16 9.40 -42.49 11.37
C GLY A 16 10.40 -42.45 10.22
N SER A 17 9.96 -42.92 9.06
CA SER A 17 10.65 -42.96 7.75
C SER A 17 11.80 -41.95 7.59
N VAL A 18 13.01 -42.48 7.38
CA VAL A 18 14.24 -41.73 7.07
C VAL A 18 14.09 -41.09 5.69
N LEU A 19 13.46 -39.91 5.64
CA LEU A 19 13.97 -38.87 4.76
C LEU A 19 15.34 -38.50 5.33
N LEU A 20 16.40 -38.69 4.55
CA LEU A 20 17.72 -38.18 4.89
C LEU A 20 17.62 -36.65 5.01
N ALA A 21 17.29 -36.16 6.20
CA ALA A 21 17.44 -34.77 6.55
C ALA A 21 18.93 -34.46 6.36
N GLN A 22 19.23 -33.63 5.37
CA GLN A 22 20.57 -33.09 5.19
C GLN A 22 20.96 -32.45 6.52
N GLU A 23 22.13 -32.79 7.06
CA GLU A 23 22.59 -32.12 8.29
C GLU A 23 22.61 -30.61 8.06
N PRO A 24 22.13 -29.81 9.03
CA PRO A 24 22.13 -28.36 8.91
C PRO A 24 23.56 -27.88 8.61
N SER A 25 23.72 -27.14 7.52
CA SER A 25 25.00 -26.61 7.06
C SER A 25 25.58 -25.58 8.02
N TYR A 26 24.76 -24.99 8.88
CA TYR A 26 25.18 -24.04 9.90
C TYR A 26 24.82 -24.52 11.32
N SER A 27 25.85 -24.74 12.14
CA SER A 27 25.68 -25.07 13.56
C SER A 27 25.39 -23.82 14.40
N THR A 28 24.16 -23.72 14.92
CA THR A 28 23.77 -22.65 15.87
C THR A 28 24.69 -22.63 17.09
N GLN A 29 25.12 -23.80 17.58
CA GLN A 29 26.00 -23.89 18.75
C GLN A 29 27.39 -23.34 18.49
N GLU A 30 27.96 -23.58 17.30
CA GLU A 30 29.29 -23.06 16.94
C GLU A 30 29.24 -21.55 16.72
N ILE A 31 28.21 -21.07 16.02
CA ILE A 31 27.98 -19.62 15.83
C ILE A 31 27.85 -18.93 17.18
N LEU A 32 27.01 -19.44 18.10
CA LEU A 32 26.85 -18.89 19.44
C LEU A 32 28.15 -18.81 20.23
N LYS A 33 29.05 -19.79 20.08
CA LYS A 33 30.35 -19.77 20.76
C LYS A 33 31.27 -18.72 20.15
N ASP A 34 31.29 -18.59 18.83
CA ASP A 34 32.14 -17.61 18.15
C ASP A 34 31.71 -16.16 18.37
N LEU A 35 30.47 -15.92 18.83
CA LEU A 35 30.02 -14.58 19.27
C LEU A 35 30.89 -13.99 20.39
N GLU A 36 31.66 -14.80 21.14
CA GLU A 36 32.62 -14.31 22.14
C GLU A 36 33.73 -13.42 21.53
N PHE A 37 33.96 -13.53 20.21
CA PHE A 37 34.92 -12.72 19.46
C PHE A 37 34.32 -11.42 18.92
N PHE A 38 33.04 -11.16 19.16
CA PHE A 38 32.33 -9.96 18.72
C PHE A 38 31.79 -9.16 19.90
N ASN A 39 31.40 -7.92 19.63
CA ASN A 39 30.63 -7.10 20.55
C ASN A 39 29.13 -7.32 20.32
N GLY A 40 28.43 -7.75 21.36
CA GLY A 40 27.00 -8.07 21.28
C GLY A 40 26.73 -9.39 20.54
N TRP A 41 25.48 -9.83 20.62
CA TRP A 41 24.99 -11.07 20.01
C TRP A 41 24.59 -10.87 18.55
N GLU A 42 24.34 -9.62 18.17
CA GLU A 42 24.17 -9.18 16.80
C GLU A 42 25.51 -9.14 16.02
N ALA A 43 26.64 -9.44 16.67
CA ALA A 43 27.99 -9.40 16.09
C ALA A 43 28.28 -8.09 15.34
N SER A 44 27.93 -6.95 15.94
CA SER A 44 27.91 -5.67 15.21
C SER A 44 29.31 -5.14 14.85
N GLN A 45 30.30 -5.56 15.63
CA GLN A 45 31.72 -5.26 15.51
C GLN A 45 32.53 -6.39 16.16
N LEU A 46 33.81 -6.50 15.82
CA LEU A 46 34.72 -7.38 16.55
C LEU A 46 34.91 -6.90 18.01
N ALA A 47 35.21 -7.84 18.90
CA ALA A 47 35.45 -7.54 20.30
C ALA A 47 36.62 -6.55 20.47
N PRO A 48 36.59 -5.70 21.51
CA PRO A 48 37.70 -4.78 21.79
C PRO A 48 39.04 -5.53 21.87
N ASN A 49 40.05 -5.02 21.18
CA ASN A 49 41.40 -5.62 21.09
C ASN A 49 41.48 -6.98 20.38
N PHE A 50 40.51 -7.33 19.54
CA PHE A 50 40.59 -8.54 18.69
C PHE A 50 41.86 -8.52 17.83
N LYS A 51 42.60 -9.64 17.82
CA LYS A 51 43.84 -9.83 17.06
C LYS A 51 43.62 -10.83 15.95
N LYS A 52 44.15 -10.57 14.75
CA LYS A 52 44.03 -11.46 13.58
C LYS A 52 44.40 -12.93 13.86
N LYS A 53 45.35 -13.19 14.76
CA LYS A 53 45.72 -14.55 15.20
C LYS A 53 44.57 -15.33 15.87
N GLN A 54 43.53 -14.67 16.35
CA GLN A 54 42.36 -15.30 16.99
C GLN A 54 41.40 -15.90 15.96
N LEU A 55 41.55 -15.58 14.66
CA LEU A 55 40.73 -16.18 13.59
C LEU A 55 40.85 -17.71 13.55
N THR A 56 41.98 -18.29 14.00
CA THR A 56 42.16 -19.75 14.08
C THR A 56 41.32 -20.41 15.18
N ASN A 57 40.76 -19.62 16.10
CA ASN A 57 39.98 -20.12 17.22
C ASN A 57 38.48 -20.19 16.94
N PHE A 58 38.04 -19.65 15.79
CA PHE A 58 36.66 -19.75 15.35
C PHE A 58 36.31 -21.19 15.02
N ARG A 59 35.11 -21.60 15.45
CA ARG A 59 34.55 -22.92 15.22
C ARG A 59 33.75 -22.96 13.93
N SER A 60 32.98 -21.89 13.68
CA SER A 60 32.19 -21.70 12.48
C SER A 60 33.03 -21.07 11.37
N PRO A 61 33.18 -21.73 10.20
CA PRO A 61 33.81 -21.12 9.04
C PRO A 61 33.14 -19.80 8.62
N LEU A 62 31.81 -19.73 8.77
CA LEU A 62 31.01 -18.55 8.44
C LEU A 62 31.39 -17.36 9.33
N MET A 63 31.44 -17.56 10.65
CA MET A 63 31.77 -16.47 11.57
C MET A 63 33.24 -16.04 11.44
N ARG A 64 34.14 -16.97 11.11
CA ARG A 64 35.54 -16.62 10.77
C ARG A 64 35.60 -15.71 9.56
N GLN A 65 34.86 -16.06 8.49
CA GLN A 65 34.79 -15.25 7.27
C GLN A 65 34.16 -13.86 7.54
N LEU A 66 33.13 -13.80 8.39
CA LEU A 66 32.57 -12.52 8.84
C LEU A 66 33.63 -11.64 9.50
N ALA A 67 34.41 -12.21 10.43
CA ALA A 67 35.49 -11.50 11.11
C ALA A 67 36.59 -11.04 10.13
N GLU A 68 36.95 -11.87 9.15
CA GLU A 68 37.91 -11.52 8.08
C GLU A 68 37.42 -10.32 7.27
N ASN A 69 36.17 -10.37 6.78
CA ASN A 69 35.59 -9.26 6.01
C ASN A 69 35.51 -7.96 6.81
N MET A 70 35.20 -8.04 8.11
CA MET A 70 35.20 -6.87 9.00
C MET A 70 36.61 -6.28 9.18
N ILE A 71 37.66 -7.10 9.23
CA ILE A 71 39.05 -6.63 9.30
C ILE A 71 39.48 -5.96 8.00
N GLU A 72 39.07 -6.52 6.86
CA GLU A 72 39.40 -6.00 5.54
C GLU A 72 38.64 -4.72 5.18
N GLY A 73 37.54 -4.44 5.90
CA GLY A 73 36.71 -3.25 5.68
C GLY A 73 35.87 -3.32 4.40
N ASN A 74 35.75 -4.50 3.78
CA ASN A 74 34.96 -4.75 2.57
C ASN A 74 33.54 -5.30 2.88
N TYR A 75 33.11 -5.18 4.14
CA TYR A 75 31.79 -5.62 4.59
C TYR A 75 30.74 -4.53 4.37
N GLN A 76 29.76 -4.78 3.50
CA GLN A 76 28.63 -3.88 3.17
C GLN A 76 27.66 -3.73 4.36
N LYS A 77 28.14 -3.10 5.42
CA LYS A 77 27.50 -3.01 6.73
C LYS A 77 26.14 -2.32 6.66
N GLU A 78 26.00 -1.33 5.77
CA GLU A 78 24.81 -0.49 5.61
C GLU A 78 23.53 -1.27 5.25
N TYR A 79 23.66 -2.42 4.59
CA TYR A 79 22.54 -3.33 4.29
C TYR A 79 22.53 -4.57 5.18
N ARG A 80 23.72 -5.11 5.48
CA ARG A 80 23.83 -6.36 6.23
C ARG A 80 23.54 -6.20 7.70
N LEU A 81 23.80 -5.04 8.29
CA LEU A 81 23.70 -4.82 9.72
C LEU A 81 23.09 -3.44 10.00
N LYS A 82 21.81 -3.44 10.37
CA LYS A 82 21.03 -2.22 10.54
C LYS A 82 20.10 -2.31 11.73
N THR A 83 19.87 -1.18 12.38
CA THR A 83 18.80 -1.02 13.37
C THR A 83 17.52 -0.59 12.67
N TYR A 84 16.48 -1.40 12.76
CA TYR A 84 15.17 -1.14 12.18
C TYR A 84 14.25 -0.54 13.24
N ARG A 85 13.65 0.60 12.92
CA ARG A 85 12.58 1.20 13.74
C ARG A 85 11.22 0.69 13.24
N PRO A 86 10.22 0.63 14.11
CA PRO A 86 8.89 0.22 13.68
C PRO A 86 8.26 1.25 12.76
N ILE A 87 7.43 0.77 11.85
CA ILE A 87 6.54 1.59 11.03
C ILE A 87 5.18 1.68 11.72
N ALA A 88 4.45 2.78 11.50
CA ALA A 88 3.10 2.95 12.05
C ALA A 88 2.16 1.80 11.62
N SER A 89 1.42 1.24 12.59
CA SER A 89 0.47 0.16 12.32
C SER A 89 -0.75 0.62 11.50
N ASN A 90 -1.51 -0.34 10.97
CA ASN A 90 -2.77 -0.05 10.30
C ASN A 90 -3.80 0.60 11.23
N LYS A 91 -3.69 0.44 12.55
CA LYS A 91 -4.56 1.12 13.52
C LYS A 91 -4.27 2.61 13.58
N ILE A 92 -3.00 3.02 13.54
CA ILE A 92 -2.63 4.43 13.46
C ILE A 92 -3.14 5.03 12.15
N LEU A 93 -2.96 4.31 11.04
CA LEU A 93 -3.47 4.73 9.73
C LEU A 93 -5.01 4.90 9.77
N GLN A 94 -5.72 3.93 10.34
CA GLN A 94 -7.18 3.98 10.48
C GLN A 94 -7.62 5.18 11.33
N ASN A 95 -6.90 5.48 12.41
CA ASN A 95 -7.20 6.64 13.25
C ASN A 95 -6.93 7.97 12.52
N LYS A 96 -5.88 8.03 11.68
CA LYS A 96 -5.45 9.26 11.01
C LYS A 96 -6.31 9.58 9.77
N LEU A 97 -6.61 8.56 8.97
CA LEU A 97 -7.26 8.69 7.66
C LEU A 97 -8.57 7.92 7.50
N LYS A 98 -8.95 7.05 8.44
CA LYS A 98 -10.01 6.02 8.25
C LYS A 98 -9.76 5.07 7.08
N LEU A 99 -8.49 4.82 6.80
CA LEU A 99 -8.02 3.82 5.86
C LEU A 99 -7.24 2.76 6.63
N SER A 100 -7.40 1.49 6.32
CA SER A 100 -6.70 0.40 7.02
C SER A 100 -6.08 -0.63 6.08
N ASP A 101 -6.20 -0.42 4.77
CA ASP A 101 -5.92 -1.41 3.73
C ASP A 101 -5.24 -0.75 2.53
N GLY A 102 -4.44 -1.50 1.77
CA GLY A 102 -3.73 -1.01 0.58
C GLY A 102 -2.44 -0.20 0.84
N TYR A 103 -2.04 -0.01 2.10
CA TYR A 103 -0.72 0.53 2.45
C TYR A 103 0.30 -0.60 2.63
N SER A 104 1.57 -0.29 2.36
CA SER A 104 2.63 -1.29 2.29
C SER A 104 2.82 -2.05 3.61
N ARG A 105 2.96 -3.37 3.51
CA ARG A 105 3.44 -4.23 4.62
C ARG A 105 4.95 -4.50 4.54
N TYR A 106 5.63 -3.88 3.59
CA TYR A 106 7.01 -4.18 3.21
C TYR A 106 7.92 -2.94 3.32
N GLU A 107 7.55 -1.95 4.14
CA GLU A 107 8.25 -0.65 4.18
C GLU A 107 9.63 -0.69 4.83
N ASN A 108 9.86 -1.61 5.75
CA ASN A 108 11.18 -1.83 6.32
C ASN A 108 12.04 -2.65 5.33
N ILE A 109 12.38 -2.00 4.22
CA ILE A 109 13.24 -2.52 3.16
C ILE A 109 14.65 -2.76 3.74
N THR A 110 15.15 -3.98 3.54
CA THR A 110 16.51 -4.35 4.01
C THR A 110 17.58 -4.08 2.96
N GLY A 111 17.24 -4.21 1.67
CA GLY A 111 18.23 -4.29 0.58
C GLY A 111 18.97 -5.64 0.52
N MET A 112 18.56 -6.63 1.32
CA MET A 112 19.10 -7.98 1.30
C MET A 112 18.27 -8.89 0.40
N TYR A 113 18.96 -9.79 -0.31
CA TYR A 113 18.39 -10.88 -1.08
C TYR A 113 18.88 -12.20 -0.48
N LEU A 114 17.96 -13.02 0.01
CA LEU A 114 18.29 -14.34 0.54
C LEU A 114 18.07 -15.40 -0.54
N GLU A 115 19.01 -16.33 -0.61
CA GLU A 115 18.93 -17.47 -1.52
C GLU A 115 18.17 -18.62 -0.86
N LYS A 116 17.49 -19.44 -1.68
CA LYS A 116 16.83 -20.68 -1.23
C LYS A 116 17.79 -21.53 -0.41
N GLY A 117 17.31 -22.06 0.71
CA GLY A 117 18.08 -22.88 1.64
C GLY A 117 18.36 -22.16 2.95
N GLU A 118 19.38 -22.63 3.66
CA GLU A 118 19.71 -22.10 4.99
C GLU A 118 20.40 -20.73 4.91
N ASN A 119 19.98 -19.83 5.78
CA ASN A 119 20.57 -18.51 5.96
C ASN A 119 20.75 -18.22 7.46
N VAL A 120 21.75 -17.41 7.80
CA VAL A 120 22.05 -17.03 9.20
C VAL A 120 21.76 -15.56 9.39
N VAL A 121 20.89 -15.28 10.37
CA VAL A 121 20.53 -13.94 10.81
C VAL A 121 20.80 -13.85 12.32
N LEU A 122 21.56 -12.84 12.72
CA LEU A 122 21.71 -12.49 14.13
C LEU A 122 20.79 -11.32 14.41
N VAL A 123 19.99 -11.45 15.45
CA VAL A 123 19.10 -10.37 15.86
C VAL A 123 19.79 -9.59 16.99
N GLY A 124 19.22 -8.51 17.48
CA GLY A 124 19.61 -7.73 18.65
C GLY A 124 18.37 -7.54 19.54
N ASP A 125 18.48 -6.91 20.71
CA ASP A 125 17.39 -6.92 21.71
C ASP A 125 16.06 -6.54 21.07
N MET A 126 15.12 -7.48 21.11
CA MET A 126 13.82 -7.32 20.49
C MET A 126 12.89 -6.52 21.40
N HIS A 127 13.27 -6.30 22.66
CA HIS A 127 12.53 -5.50 23.62
C HIS A 127 11.08 -5.97 23.79
N GLY A 128 10.86 -7.29 23.71
CA GLY A 128 9.55 -7.91 23.75
C GLY A 128 8.66 -7.65 22.52
N ARG A 129 9.21 -7.11 21.43
CA ARG A 129 8.50 -6.92 20.16
C ARG A 129 8.54 -8.17 19.31
N GLU A 130 7.48 -8.42 18.57
CA GLU A 130 7.42 -9.48 17.58
C GLU A 130 8.02 -8.97 16.27
N ILE A 131 9.00 -9.70 15.74
CA ILE A 131 9.72 -9.34 14.52
C ILE A 131 9.73 -10.55 13.61
N ASN A 132 9.28 -10.37 12.37
CA ASN A 132 9.34 -11.39 11.34
C ASN A 132 10.16 -10.92 10.13
N LEU A 133 10.71 -11.86 9.38
CA LEU A 133 11.14 -11.62 8.00
C LEU A 133 9.98 -11.89 7.05
N LEU A 134 9.82 -11.01 6.06
CA LEU A 134 8.92 -11.22 4.93
C LEU A 134 9.75 -11.42 3.66
N ILE A 135 9.46 -12.50 2.93
CA ILE A 135 10.10 -12.81 1.63
C ILE A 135 8.99 -12.98 0.60
N PRO A 136 8.54 -11.89 -0.05
CA PRO A 136 7.50 -11.94 -1.08
C PRO A 136 8.03 -12.49 -2.41
N ASP A 137 7.19 -13.25 -3.10
CA ASP A 137 7.45 -13.73 -4.45
C ASP A 137 7.00 -12.68 -5.49
N TRP A 138 7.73 -11.57 -5.59
CA TRP A 138 7.37 -10.47 -6.48
C TRP A 138 7.21 -10.87 -7.95
N MET A 139 7.99 -11.86 -8.40
CA MET A 139 7.99 -12.34 -9.78
C MET A 139 7.11 -13.57 -9.99
N ARG A 140 6.19 -13.85 -9.05
CA ARG A 140 5.26 -14.98 -9.12
C ARG A 140 4.56 -15.01 -10.47
N GLN A 141 4.74 -16.11 -11.19
CA GLN A 141 4.05 -16.38 -12.45
C GLN A 141 2.78 -17.21 -12.18
N PRO A 142 1.74 -17.08 -13.03
CA PRO A 142 0.59 -17.98 -12.99
C PRO A 142 1.01 -19.43 -13.18
N THR A 143 0.23 -20.37 -12.62
CA THR A 143 0.45 -21.80 -12.82
C THR A 143 0.47 -22.16 -14.32
N PRO A 144 1.56 -22.77 -14.84
CA PRO A 144 1.64 -23.14 -16.26
C PRO A 144 0.46 -24.02 -16.71
N GLY A 145 -0.11 -23.69 -17.87
CA GLY A 145 -1.27 -24.40 -18.42
C GLY A 145 -2.63 -23.88 -17.95
N PHE A 146 -2.68 -22.93 -17.01
CA PHE A 146 -3.90 -22.26 -16.60
C PHE A 146 -3.95 -20.82 -17.15
N ALA A 147 -5.16 -20.33 -17.42
CA ALA A 147 -5.34 -18.91 -17.72
C ALA A 147 -4.96 -18.09 -16.46
N PRO A 148 -4.26 -16.95 -16.59
CA PRO A 148 -3.80 -16.17 -15.43
C PRO A 148 -4.91 -15.79 -14.43
N THR A 149 -6.12 -15.56 -14.92
CA THR A 149 -7.32 -15.21 -14.13
C THR A 149 -8.04 -16.41 -13.51
N LYS A 150 -7.56 -17.63 -13.75
CA LYS A 150 -8.09 -18.90 -13.23
C LYS A 150 -6.98 -19.76 -12.62
N ASP A 151 -5.98 -19.10 -12.05
CA ASP A 151 -4.85 -19.74 -11.41
C ASP A 151 -5.33 -20.55 -10.18
N PRO A 152 -5.12 -21.89 -10.14
CA PRO A 152 -5.57 -22.73 -9.03
C PRO A 152 -4.88 -22.38 -7.71
N GLU A 153 -3.69 -21.79 -7.76
CA GLU A 153 -2.94 -21.35 -6.57
C GLU A 153 -3.39 -19.97 -6.08
N GLY A 154 -4.45 -19.40 -6.67
CA GLY A 154 -4.89 -18.03 -6.43
C GLY A 154 -4.06 -17.00 -7.20
N TRP A 155 -4.49 -15.76 -7.16
CA TRP A 155 -3.81 -14.64 -7.83
C TRP A 155 -3.03 -13.75 -6.87
N GLU A 156 -3.25 -13.93 -5.57
CA GLU A 156 -2.66 -13.10 -4.53
C GLU A 156 -1.15 -13.28 -4.48
N LEU A 157 -0.47 -12.23 -4.03
CA LEU A 157 0.97 -12.29 -3.75
C LEU A 157 1.24 -13.36 -2.69
N LYS A 158 2.12 -14.31 -3.02
CA LYS A 158 2.62 -15.29 -2.05
C LYS A 158 3.86 -14.74 -1.38
N LYS A 159 4.05 -15.11 -0.11
CA LYS A 159 5.21 -14.73 0.69
C LYS A 159 5.53 -15.81 1.71
N GLN A 160 6.80 -15.91 2.05
CA GLN A 160 7.24 -16.61 3.26
C GLN A 160 7.29 -15.62 4.41
N VAL A 161 6.82 -16.03 5.60
CA VAL A 161 6.96 -15.30 6.86
C VAL A 161 7.78 -16.15 7.81
N ILE A 162 8.85 -15.59 8.36
CA ILE A 162 9.75 -16.30 9.27
C ILE A 162 9.86 -15.50 10.56
N ALA A 163 9.34 -16.05 11.65
CA ALA A 163 9.49 -15.44 12.97
C ALA A 163 10.95 -15.48 13.42
N LEU A 164 11.42 -14.34 13.93
CA LEU A 164 12.76 -14.22 14.50
C LEU A 164 12.71 -14.27 16.01
N HIS A 165 13.82 -14.70 16.61
CA HIS A 165 14.04 -14.60 18.04
C HIS A 165 15.39 -13.95 18.35
N GLU A 166 15.56 -13.54 19.60
CA GLU A 166 16.82 -13.03 20.09
C GLU A 166 17.93 -14.09 19.96
N GLY A 167 19.08 -13.72 19.40
CA GLY A 167 20.26 -14.52 19.22
C GLY A 167 20.47 -14.91 17.75
N VAL A 168 20.96 -16.14 17.60
CA VAL A 168 21.29 -16.77 16.32
C VAL A 168 20.05 -17.40 15.74
N ASN A 169 19.66 -17.00 14.53
CA ASN A 169 18.59 -17.60 13.76
C ASN A 169 19.19 -18.29 12.53
N VAL A 170 19.15 -19.62 12.47
CA VAL A 170 19.40 -20.38 11.24
C VAL A 170 18.04 -20.65 10.60
N ILE A 171 17.72 -19.88 9.56
CA ILE A 171 16.41 -19.87 8.91
C ILE A 171 16.46 -20.63 7.59
N HIS A 172 15.33 -21.20 7.16
CA HIS A 172 15.21 -21.84 5.85
C HIS A 172 14.36 -20.99 4.91
N VAL A 173 14.92 -20.56 3.79
CA VAL A 173 14.24 -19.81 2.74
C VAL A 173 13.75 -20.77 1.66
N GLU A 174 12.44 -20.78 1.40
CA GLU A 174 11.83 -21.72 0.44
C GLU A 174 12.06 -21.29 -1.02
N LYS A 175 11.96 -19.98 -1.26
CA LYS A 175 12.19 -19.32 -2.54
C LYS A 175 13.03 -18.08 -2.33
N SER A 176 14.09 -17.94 -3.14
CA SER A 176 14.97 -16.78 -3.06
C SER A 176 14.19 -15.48 -3.32
N GLY A 177 14.52 -14.40 -2.60
CA GLY A 177 13.79 -13.14 -2.72
C GLY A 177 14.39 -12.00 -1.92
N ASN A 178 13.91 -10.79 -2.20
CA ASN A 178 14.17 -9.60 -1.36
C ASN A 178 13.55 -9.81 0.01
N VAL A 179 14.20 -9.28 1.05
CA VAL A 179 13.75 -9.45 2.43
C VAL A 179 13.31 -8.12 3.03
N TYR A 180 12.25 -8.18 3.83
CA TYR A 180 11.70 -7.04 4.55
C TYR A 180 11.51 -7.41 6.02
N ILE A 181 11.57 -6.42 6.90
CA ILE A 181 11.30 -6.62 8.32
C ILE A 181 9.84 -6.30 8.60
N ASP A 182 9.09 -7.28 9.08
CA ASP A 182 7.76 -7.06 9.65
C ASP A 182 7.93 -6.49 11.06
N TYR A 183 7.93 -5.17 11.15
CA TYR A 183 7.97 -4.45 12.42
C TYR A 183 7.05 -3.23 12.35
N PHE A 184 5.79 -3.43 12.71
CA PHE A 184 4.77 -2.39 12.79
C PHE A 184 4.31 -2.20 14.23
N ALA A 185 4.11 -0.95 14.66
CA ALA A 185 3.75 -0.63 16.03
C ALA A 185 2.63 0.42 16.13
N ASP A 186 1.86 0.34 17.21
CA ASP A 186 0.89 1.36 17.62
C ASP A 186 1.55 2.58 18.28
N ASP A 187 2.84 2.46 18.62
CA ASP A 187 3.66 3.46 19.32
C ASP A 187 5.02 3.71 18.62
N PRO A 188 5.04 3.97 17.29
CA PRO A 188 6.27 3.96 16.49
C PRO A 188 7.33 4.98 16.94
N GLU A 189 6.90 6.13 17.48
CA GLU A 189 7.79 7.19 17.99
C GLU A 189 8.61 6.76 19.22
N THR A 190 8.06 5.90 20.06
CA THR A 190 8.67 5.50 21.33
C THR A 190 9.18 4.07 21.32
N ALA A 191 8.72 3.24 20.38
CA ALA A 191 9.12 1.86 20.28
C ALA A 191 10.61 1.75 19.88
N PRO A 192 11.38 0.86 20.55
CA PRO A 192 12.81 0.78 20.37
C PRO A 192 13.16 0.16 19.00
N GLY A 193 14.33 0.53 18.47
CA GLY A 193 14.82 -0.11 17.24
C GLY A 193 15.41 -1.49 17.52
N VAL A 194 15.24 -2.44 16.61
CA VAL A 194 15.82 -3.78 16.69
C VAL A 194 16.97 -3.89 15.69
N THR A 195 18.15 -4.25 16.17
CA THR A 195 19.32 -4.47 15.30
C THR A 195 19.24 -5.85 14.68
N ILE A 196 19.42 -5.96 13.36
CA ILE A 196 19.39 -7.22 12.64
C ILE A 196 20.63 -7.29 11.75
N HIS A 197 21.28 -8.44 11.76
CA HIS A 197 22.51 -8.74 11.04
C HIS A 197 22.33 -9.96 10.13
N PHE A 198 22.30 -9.74 8.83
CA PHE A 198 22.31 -10.78 7.81
C PHE A 198 23.75 -11.23 7.51
N VAL A 199 24.17 -12.30 8.20
CA VAL A 199 25.52 -12.87 8.05
C VAL A 199 25.67 -13.57 6.69
N THR A 200 24.61 -14.23 6.23
CA THR A 200 24.52 -14.80 4.87
C THR A 200 23.66 -13.94 3.95
N GLY A 201 23.44 -14.40 2.71
CA GLY A 201 22.69 -13.67 1.69
C GLY A 201 23.54 -12.67 0.93
N LYS A 202 22.93 -12.06 -0.10
CA LYS A 202 23.56 -11.09 -0.99
C LYS A 202 22.96 -9.70 -0.77
N VAL A 203 23.76 -8.68 -0.97
CA VAL A 203 23.26 -7.30 -0.99
C VAL A 203 22.72 -7.01 -2.38
N ASN A 204 21.45 -6.68 -2.46
CA ASN A 204 20.82 -6.11 -3.65
C ASN A 204 20.81 -4.58 -3.62
N GLY A 205 20.69 -4.01 -2.42
CA GLY A 205 20.41 -2.60 -2.21
C GLY A 205 18.95 -2.25 -2.50
N TYR A 206 18.63 -0.97 -2.34
CA TYR A 206 17.37 -0.34 -2.71
C TYR A 206 17.63 1.14 -3.00
N PHE A 207 16.74 1.78 -3.76
CA PHE A 207 16.85 3.21 -4.07
C PHE A 207 15.97 4.04 -3.14
N ASP A 208 16.58 4.86 -2.28
CA ASP A 208 15.94 5.88 -1.46
C ASP A 208 16.05 7.24 -2.15
N ALA A 209 14.93 7.68 -2.72
CA ALA A 209 14.88 8.88 -3.55
C ALA A 209 15.09 10.18 -2.76
N GLU A 210 15.03 10.16 -1.43
CA GLU A 210 15.32 11.33 -0.61
C GLU A 210 16.83 11.51 -0.39
N THR A 211 17.62 10.43 -0.48
CA THR A 211 19.04 10.44 -0.10
C THR A 211 20.00 10.12 -1.25
N GLN A 212 19.58 9.36 -2.26
CA GLN A 212 20.44 8.88 -3.35
C GLN A 212 20.25 9.68 -4.66
N THR A 213 21.26 9.62 -5.55
CA THR A 213 21.27 10.29 -6.87
C THR A 213 20.96 9.34 -8.04
N ASN A 214 20.79 9.87 -9.25
CA ASN A 214 20.59 9.04 -10.45
C ASN A 214 21.84 8.21 -10.83
N GLU A 215 23.03 8.64 -10.41
CA GLU A 215 24.24 7.82 -10.54
C GLU A 215 24.19 6.61 -9.60
N ASP A 216 23.71 6.79 -8.37
CA ASP A 216 23.52 5.68 -7.42
C ASP A 216 22.43 4.72 -7.90
N TRP A 217 21.32 5.25 -8.43
CA TRP A 217 20.28 4.49 -9.11
C TRP A 217 20.83 3.56 -10.19
N ASN A 218 21.66 4.09 -11.10
CA ASN A 218 22.25 3.29 -12.17
C ASN A 218 23.16 2.19 -11.62
N LYS A 219 23.99 2.49 -10.62
CA LYS A 219 24.83 1.49 -9.97
C LYS A 219 23.99 0.37 -9.34
N LEU A 220 22.91 0.72 -8.64
CA LEU A 220 21.98 -0.23 -8.04
C LEU A 220 21.37 -1.15 -9.11
N LEU A 221 20.88 -0.60 -10.23
CA LEU A 221 20.33 -1.42 -11.31
C LEU A 221 21.38 -2.31 -11.96
N ASP A 222 22.59 -1.80 -12.18
CA ASP A 222 23.67 -2.55 -12.84
C ASP A 222 24.24 -3.67 -11.98
N GLN A 223 24.19 -3.52 -10.65
CA GLN A 223 24.69 -4.49 -9.68
C GLN A 223 23.59 -5.34 -9.03
N ALA A 224 22.32 -5.13 -9.41
CA ALA A 224 21.19 -5.84 -8.84
C ALA A 224 21.37 -7.37 -8.96
N VAL A 225 21.22 -8.06 -7.82
CA VAL A 225 21.26 -9.53 -7.74
C VAL A 225 19.85 -10.14 -7.75
N SER A 226 18.85 -9.33 -7.41
CA SER A 226 17.43 -9.65 -7.48
C SER A 226 16.86 -9.24 -8.83
N PRO A 227 15.84 -9.95 -9.35
CA PRO A 227 15.08 -9.47 -10.50
C PRO A 227 14.27 -8.21 -10.19
N VAL A 228 14.14 -7.79 -8.93
CA VAL A 228 13.33 -6.65 -8.48
C VAL A 228 14.18 -5.65 -7.71
N MET A 229 14.00 -4.36 -8.01
CA MET A 229 14.57 -3.26 -7.24
C MET A 229 13.47 -2.59 -6.43
N ASP A 230 13.72 -2.41 -5.14
CA ASP A 230 12.89 -1.60 -4.27
C ASP A 230 13.23 -0.12 -4.46
N VAL A 231 12.18 0.71 -4.55
CA VAL A 231 12.27 2.16 -4.56
C VAL A 231 11.46 2.71 -3.40
N LYS A 232 12.09 3.56 -2.59
CA LYS A 232 11.46 4.31 -1.52
C LYS A 232 11.35 5.76 -1.95
N THR A 233 10.13 6.23 -2.16
CA THR A 233 9.80 7.64 -2.40
C THR A 233 9.34 8.29 -1.09
N ARG A 234 8.92 9.56 -1.13
CA ARG A 234 8.36 10.22 0.05
C ARG A 234 7.04 9.57 0.50
N TYR A 235 6.15 9.23 -0.43
CA TYR A 235 4.80 8.74 -0.13
C TYR A 235 4.52 7.31 -0.59
N MET A 236 5.38 6.71 -1.41
CA MET A 236 5.20 5.38 -1.98
C MET A 236 6.44 4.50 -1.83
N GLN A 237 6.19 3.20 -1.84
CA GLN A 237 7.18 2.17 -2.08
C GLN A 237 6.90 1.54 -3.44
N LEU A 238 7.93 1.30 -4.24
CA LEU A 238 7.81 0.59 -5.51
C LEU A 238 8.63 -0.71 -5.45
N ALA A 239 8.10 -1.79 -5.98
CA ALA A 239 8.81 -3.07 -6.15
C ALA A 239 8.62 -3.54 -7.60
N TYR A 240 9.56 -3.13 -8.47
CA TYR A 240 9.46 -3.37 -9.91
C TYR A 240 10.64 -4.16 -10.51
N PRO A 241 10.42 -4.88 -11.62
CA PRO A 241 11.47 -5.63 -12.28
C PRO A 241 12.61 -4.74 -12.76
N VAL A 242 13.84 -5.12 -12.41
CA VAL A 242 15.08 -4.43 -12.83
C VAL A 242 15.14 -4.29 -14.35
N GLU A 243 14.65 -5.29 -15.09
CA GLU A 243 14.56 -5.26 -16.55
C GLU A 243 13.79 -4.03 -17.06
N PHE A 244 12.58 -3.79 -16.54
CA PHE A 244 11.76 -2.67 -16.98
C PHE A 244 12.28 -1.33 -16.46
N LEU A 245 12.83 -1.31 -15.24
CA LEU A 245 13.48 -0.12 -14.69
C LEU A 245 14.69 0.32 -15.54
N LYS A 246 15.52 -0.62 -15.98
CA LYS A 246 16.60 -0.33 -16.94
C LYS A 246 16.08 0.14 -18.29
N LYS A 247 14.96 -0.43 -18.75
CA LYS A 247 14.39 -0.09 -20.05
C LYS A 247 13.77 1.30 -20.11
N PHE A 248 13.06 1.72 -19.06
CA PHE A 248 12.27 2.96 -19.07
C PHE A 248 12.90 4.10 -18.25
N ASP A 249 13.63 3.77 -17.18
CA ASP A 249 14.10 4.74 -16.17
C ASP A 249 15.61 4.71 -15.91
N TYR A 250 16.42 4.14 -16.79
CA TYR A 250 17.88 4.25 -16.62
C TYR A 250 18.31 5.72 -16.64
N GLY A 251 19.04 6.14 -15.61
CA GLY A 251 19.42 7.52 -15.35
C GLY A 251 18.29 8.42 -14.83
N LYS A 252 17.13 7.87 -14.46
CA LYS A 252 15.91 8.64 -14.12
C LYS A 252 15.21 8.21 -12.82
N GLY A 253 15.95 7.61 -11.87
CA GLY A 253 15.37 7.13 -10.61
C GLY A 253 14.67 8.22 -9.80
N LYS A 254 15.25 9.43 -9.74
CA LYS A 254 14.65 10.59 -9.06
C LYS A 254 13.37 11.04 -9.73
N GLU A 255 13.35 11.08 -11.05
CA GLU A 255 12.20 11.50 -11.85
C GLU A 255 11.03 10.52 -11.70
N LEU A 256 11.31 9.21 -11.70
CA LEU A 256 10.31 8.18 -11.41
C LEU A 256 9.70 8.39 -10.01
N ALA A 257 10.54 8.56 -8.99
CA ALA A 257 10.08 8.79 -7.62
C ALA A 257 9.26 10.07 -7.49
N GLN A 258 9.71 11.16 -8.11
CA GLN A 258 8.99 12.45 -8.13
C GLN A 258 7.63 12.33 -8.82
N ALA A 259 7.52 11.56 -9.90
CA ALA A 259 6.25 11.39 -10.59
C ALA A 259 5.21 10.66 -9.73
N TYR A 260 5.62 9.61 -9.00
CA TYR A 260 4.75 8.94 -8.02
C TYR A 260 4.39 9.84 -6.83
N ASP A 261 5.36 10.57 -6.29
CA ASP A 261 5.11 11.52 -5.19
C ASP A 261 4.19 12.67 -5.63
N GLN A 262 4.23 13.07 -6.89
CA GLN A 262 3.32 14.07 -7.45
C GLN A 262 1.88 13.56 -7.51
N ILE A 263 1.66 12.31 -7.93
CA ILE A 263 0.33 11.67 -7.86
C ILE A 263 -0.18 11.70 -6.42
N MET A 264 0.62 11.22 -5.48
CA MET A 264 0.21 11.13 -4.07
C MET A 264 -0.04 12.50 -3.45
N THR A 265 0.78 13.51 -3.78
CA THR A 265 0.59 14.88 -3.30
C THR A 265 -0.79 15.39 -3.67
N GLN A 266 -1.21 15.19 -4.91
CA GLN A 266 -2.50 15.67 -5.41
C GLN A 266 -3.67 14.85 -4.87
N GLN A 267 -3.52 13.54 -4.72
CA GLN A 267 -4.57 12.74 -4.08
C GLN A 267 -4.72 13.08 -2.59
N TYR A 268 -3.61 13.38 -1.90
CA TYR A 268 -3.63 13.90 -0.52
C TYR A 268 -4.17 15.33 -0.42
N GLU A 269 -3.96 16.16 -1.43
CA GLU A 269 -4.60 17.47 -1.53
C GLU A 269 -6.12 17.31 -1.64
N PHE A 270 -6.58 16.47 -2.58
CA PHE A 270 -8.00 16.23 -2.84
C PHE A 270 -8.76 15.72 -1.61
N CYS A 271 -8.17 14.81 -0.83
CA CYS A 271 -8.82 14.29 0.39
C CYS A 271 -8.57 15.13 1.65
N GLY A 272 -7.87 16.27 1.52
CA GLY A 272 -7.56 17.17 2.63
C GLY A 272 -6.45 16.68 3.57
N ALA A 273 -5.74 15.60 3.24
CA ALA A 273 -4.66 15.10 4.08
C ALA A 273 -3.51 16.10 4.23
N LEU A 274 -3.21 16.89 3.19
CA LEU A 274 -2.23 17.99 3.30
C LEU A 274 -2.77 19.14 4.16
N LYS A 275 -3.99 19.63 3.84
CA LYS A 275 -4.65 20.75 4.53
C LYS A 275 -4.77 20.54 6.04
N TYR A 276 -5.10 19.32 6.46
CA TYR A 276 -5.36 18.97 7.86
C TYR A 276 -4.19 18.24 8.55
N ASN A 277 -2.99 18.22 7.95
CA ASN A 277 -1.80 17.55 8.48
C ASN A 277 -2.02 16.06 8.84
N ARG A 278 -2.68 15.34 7.92
CA ARG A 278 -3.05 13.93 8.08
C ARG A 278 -2.27 12.95 7.20
N VAL A 279 -1.29 13.42 6.43
CA VAL A 279 -0.42 12.53 5.64
C VAL A 279 0.24 11.50 6.57
N PRO A 280 0.03 10.19 6.36
CA PRO A 280 0.64 9.15 7.16
C PRO A 280 2.12 9.03 6.81
N GLU A 281 2.93 8.56 7.76
CA GLU A 281 4.33 8.20 7.49
C GLU A 281 4.42 6.90 6.66
N LYS A 282 3.38 6.07 6.80
CA LYS A 282 3.17 4.84 6.07
C LYS A 282 2.97 5.13 4.57
N ARG A 283 3.61 4.34 3.72
CA ARG A 283 3.61 4.44 2.25
C ARG A 283 2.64 3.46 1.61
N ILE A 284 2.14 3.81 0.43
CA ILE A 284 1.42 2.87 -0.44
C ILE A 284 2.44 2.07 -1.25
N LEU A 285 2.24 0.75 -1.39
CA LEU A 285 3.07 -0.09 -2.25
C LEU A 285 2.50 -0.10 -3.67
N ALA A 286 3.38 0.08 -4.66
CA ALA A 286 3.13 -0.27 -6.04
C ALA A 286 4.07 -1.39 -6.46
N ARG A 287 3.55 -2.45 -7.10
CA ARG A 287 4.34 -3.62 -7.46
C ARG A 287 3.94 -4.21 -8.80
N VAL A 288 4.78 -5.10 -9.30
CA VAL A 288 4.43 -5.96 -10.45
C VAL A 288 3.54 -7.14 -10.05
N ASN A 289 2.70 -7.60 -10.96
CA ASN A 289 2.00 -8.88 -10.90
C ASN A 289 1.97 -9.56 -12.29
N PHE A 290 1.58 -10.82 -12.36
CA PHE A 290 1.50 -11.55 -13.64
C PHE A 290 0.15 -12.25 -13.87
N ASN A 291 -0.87 -11.96 -13.03
CA ASN A 291 -2.19 -12.60 -13.08
C ASN A 291 -3.27 -11.71 -13.70
N TYR A 292 -3.28 -10.41 -13.37
CA TYR A 292 -4.31 -9.45 -13.79
C TYR A 292 -3.70 -8.15 -14.32
N PHE A 293 -4.50 -7.39 -15.07
CA PHE A 293 -4.04 -6.16 -15.74
C PHE A 293 -3.56 -5.09 -14.75
N MET A 294 -4.47 -4.56 -13.93
CA MET A 294 -4.20 -3.62 -12.86
C MET A 294 -5.22 -3.88 -11.75
N PHE A 295 -4.81 -3.80 -10.50
CA PHE A 295 -5.71 -3.92 -9.36
C PHE A 295 -5.08 -3.36 -8.09
N ARG A 296 -5.91 -3.24 -7.05
CA ARG A 296 -5.49 -3.03 -5.68
C ARG A 296 -5.87 -4.22 -4.79
N ASP A 297 -5.03 -4.55 -3.82
CA ASP A 297 -5.34 -5.51 -2.77
C ASP A 297 -4.78 -5.03 -1.43
N GLY A 298 -4.79 -5.90 -0.40
CA GLY A 298 -4.32 -5.51 0.92
C GLY A 298 -2.82 -5.31 1.06
N ASP A 299 -2.06 -5.59 0.00
CA ASP A 299 -0.62 -5.32 -0.07
C ASP A 299 -0.30 -4.05 -0.87
N GLY A 300 -1.28 -3.41 -1.53
CA GLY A 300 -1.11 -2.19 -2.31
C GLY A 300 -1.62 -2.33 -3.73
N VAL A 301 -1.14 -1.48 -4.63
CA VAL A 301 -1.50 -1.51 -6.06
C VAL A 301 -0.57 -2.43 -6.85
N ALA A 302 -1.09 -3.09 -7.87
CA ALA A 302 -0.37 -4.06 -8.68
C ALA A 302 -0.59 -3.80 -10.18
N PHE A 303 0.48 -3.89 -10.96
CA PHE A 303 0.48 -3.65 -12.40
C PHE A 303 1.06 -4.85 -13.15
N LEU A 304 0.44 -5.23 -14.26
CA LEU A 304 0.85 -6.39 -15.04
C LEU A 304 2.29 -6.24 -15.55
N GLY A 305 3.13 -7.25 -15.33
CA GLY A 305 4.53 -7.31 -15.72
C GLY A 305 4.74 -7.57 -17.21
N ASN A 306 4.07 -6.80 -18.07
CA ASN A 306 4.30 -6.78 -19.51
C ASN A 306 4.76 -5.39 -19.96
N GLU A 307 5.34 -5.31 -21.15
CA GLU A 307 5.95 -4.07 -21.64
C GLU A 307 4.97 -2.90 -21.70
N SER A 308 3.74 -3.12 -22.15
CA SER A 308 2.72 -2.06 -22.30
C SER A 308 2.34 -1.46 -20.95
N THR A 309 2.04 -2.31 -19.97
CA THR A 309 1.57 -1.89 -18.65
C THR A 309 2.72 -1.31 -17.83
N MET A 310 3.90 -1.92 -17.91
CA MET A 310 5.08 -1.37 -17.25
C MET A 310 5.51 -0.05 -17.86
N LYS A 311 5.32 0.19 -19.17
CA LYS A 311 5.52 1.51 -19.76
C LYS A 311 4.55 2.55 -19.19
N SER A 312 3.31 2.19 -18.85
CA SER A 312 2.39 3.10 -18.14
C SER A 312 2.84 3.36 -16.71
N ALA A 313 3.30 2.33 -15.99
CA ALA A 313 3.69 2.40 -14.57
C ALA A 313 5.13 2.90 -14.33
N LEU A 314 5.94 3.07 -15.37
CA LEU A 314 7.33 3.50 -15.29
C LEU A 314 7.69 4.58 -16.32
N GLY A 315 6.84 4.82 -17.31
CA GLY A 315 7.13 5.78 -18.37
C GLY A 315 7.11 7.24 -17.88
N PRO A 316 7.64 8.17 -18.70
CA PRO A 316 7.72 9.59 -18.35
C PRO A 316 6.35 10.25 -18.14
N ASP A 317 5.26 9.62 -18.61
CA ASP A 317 3.90 10.13 -18.51
C ASP A 317 3.10 9.53 -17.34
N ILE A 318 3.74 8.73 -16.47
CA ILE A 318 3.08 8.01 -15.37
C ILE A 318 2.18 8.91 -14.51
N TYR A 319 2.64 10.12 -14.20
CA TYR A 319 1.88 11.09 -13.40
C TYR A 319 0.47 11.34 -13.98
N LYS A 320 0.31 11.24 -15.30
CA LYS A 320 -0.94 11.45 -16.03
C LYS A 320 -1.62 10.16 -16.48
N ASP A 321 -1.09 9.00 -16.11
CA ASP A 321 -1.66 7.71 -16.50
C ASP A 321 -2.94 7.45 -15.69
N TRP A 322 -4.04 7.19 -16.40
CA TRP A 322 -5.35 6.98 -15.79
C TRP A 322 -5.37 5.72 -14.93
N GLY A 323 -4.77 4.62 -15.40
CA GLY A 323 -4.79 3.34 -14.70
C GLY A 323 -4.03 3.42 -13.39
N VAL A 324 -2.82 3.99 -13.42
CA VAL A 324 -2.00 4.18 -12.20
C VAL A 324 -2.73 5.03 -11.16
N ASN A 325 -3.29 6.16 -11.58
CA ASN A 325 -4.04 7.03 -10.68
C ASN A 325 -5.32 6.38 -10.13
N HIS A 326 -6.02 5.59 -10.95
CA HIS A 326 -7.23 4.87 -10.59
C HIS A 326 -6.97 3.82 -9.51
N GLU A 327 -5.92 3.02 -9.65
CA GLU A 327 -5.56 2.02 -8.63
C GLU A 327 -5.11 2.65 -7.32
N ILE A 328 -4.30 3.71 -7.38
CA ILE A 328 -3.92 4.47 -6.18
C ILE A 328 -5.16 5.12 -5.54
N GLY A 329 -6.07 5.63 -6.37
CA GLY A 329 -7.35 6.18 -5.93
C GLY A 329 -8.20 5.19 -5.14
N HIS A 330 -8.15 3.90 -5.48
CA HIS A 330 -8.83 2.87 -4.67
C HIS A 330 -8.27 2.74 -3.27
N VAL A 331 -6.96 2.89 -3.06
CA VAL A 331 -6.36 2.89 -1.71
C VAL A 331 -6.86 4.08 -0.90
N MET A 332 -7.13 5.20 -1.56
CA MET A 332 -7.57 6.45 -0.94
C MET A 332 -9.10 6.54 -0.73
N GLN A 333 -9.87 5.55 -1.19
CA GLN A 333 -11.33 5.53 -1.04
C GLN A 333 -11.79 5.45 0.41
N MET A 334 -12.65 6.37 0.82
CA MET A 334 -13.20 6.43 2.17
C MET A 334 -14.44 5.53 2.31
N SER A 335 -14.22 4.24 2.49
CA SER A 335 -15.31 3.29 2.75
C SER A 335 -15.72 3.29 4.24
N PRO A 336 -17.03 3.31 4.58
CA PRO A 336 -18.20 3.33 3.68
C PRO A 336 -18.75 4.75 3.41
N GLN A 337 -18.11 5.82 3.91
CA GLN A 337 -18.71 7.16 3.97
C GLN A 337 -18.82 7.88 2.62
N LEU A 338 -17.83 7.69 1.74
CA LEU A 338 -17.90 8.13 0.33
C LEU A 338 -17.96 6.93 -0.64
N THR A 339 -17.73 5.72 -0.14
CA THR A 339 -17.77 4.48 -0.91
C THR A 339 -18.77 3.51 -0.31
N TRP A 340 -20.06 3.84 -0.39
CA TRP A 340 -21.16 2.90 -0.10
C TRP A 340 -21.36 1.93 -1.27
N GLY A 341 -22.23 0.92 -1.11
CA GLY A 341 -22.47 -0.06 -2.16
C GLY A 341 -22.90 0.58 -3.49
N GLY A 342 -22.20 0.24 -4.57
CA GLY A 342 -22.38 0.82 -5.90
C GLY A 342 -21.36 1.91 -6.27
N MET A 343 -20.47 2.30 -5.34
CA MET A 343 -19.49 3.36 -5.51
C MET A 343 -18.04 2.87 -5.65
N THR A 344 -17.76 1.57 -5.61
CA THR A 344 -16.38 1.05 -5.60
C THR A 344 -15.58 1.47 -6.84
N GLU A 345 -16.19 1.46 -8.02
CA GLU A 345 -15.59 1.97 -9.27
C GLU A 345 -15.92 3.43 -9.59
N VAL A 346 -16.48 4.17 -8.62
CA VAL A 346 -16.95 5.55 -8.82
C VAL A 346 -16.12 6.52 -7.99
N SER A 347 -16.04 6.32 -6.67
CA SER A 347 -15.45 7.33 -5.78
C SER A 347 -13.92 7.43 -5.90
N ASN A 348 -13.22 6.36 -6.31
CA ASN A 348 -11.79 6.42 -6.66
C ASN A 348 -11.54 7.34 -7.87
N ASN A 349 -12.46 7.36 -8.83
CA ASN A 349 -12.32 8.18 -10.03
C ASN A 349 -12.43 9.69 -9.74
N LEU A 350 -12.93 10.12 -8.58
CA LEU A 350 -12.85 11.51 -8.15
C LEU A 350 -11.38 11.95 -7.98
N PHE A 351 -10.55 11.11 -7.38
CA PHE A 351 -9.10 11.35 -7.25
C PHE A 351 -8.43 11.37 -8.62
N THR A 352 -8.73 10.39 -9.47
CA THR A 352 -8.15 10.28 -10.82
C THR A 352 -8.51 11.47 -11.70
N MET A 353 -9.77 11.93 -11.67
CA MET A 353 -10.20 13.12 -12.42
C MET A 353 -9.56 14.40 -11.89
N TYR A 354 -9.40 14.53 -10.57
CA TYR A 354 -8.68 15.65 -9.97
C TYR A 354 -7.24 15.75 -10.48
N VAL A 355 -6.49 14.64 -10.43
CA VAL A 355 -5.12 14.57 -10.98
C VAL A 355 -5.11 14.87 -12.49
N ALA A 356 -6.01 14.29 -13.27
CA ALA A 356 -6.11 14.55 -14.71
C ALA A 356 -6.36 16.03 -15.03
N THR A 357 -7.21 16.71 -14.24
CA THR A 357 -7.50 18.14 -14.38
C THR A 357 -6.24 18.98 -14.11
N LEU A 358 -5.49 18.68 -13.05
CA LEU A 358 -4.22 19.35 -12.73
C LEU A 358 -3.14 19.07 -13.78
N ALA A 359 -3.18 17.90 -14.43
CA ALA A 359 -2.31 17.55 -15.54
C ALA A 359 -2.65 18.24 -16.88
N GLY A 360 -3.71 19.07 -16.91
CA GLY A 360 -4.21 19.74 -18.11
C GLY A 360 -4.88 18.80 -19.12
N GLN A 361 -5.29 17.60 -18.68
CA GLN A 361 -6.03 16.68 -19.52
C GLN A 361 -7.54 16.99 -19.45
N PRO A 362 -8.29 16.81 -20.55
CA PRO A 362 -9.74 16.83 -20.47
C PRO A 362 -10.21 15.71 -19.53
N SER A 363 -11.26 15.96 -18.76
CA SER A 363 -11.82 14.92 -17.89
C SER A 363 -12.22 13.69 -18.71
N ARG A 364 -12.19 12.52 -18.06
CA ARG A 364 -12.68 11.29 -18.69
C ARG A 364 -14.17 11.39 -19.03
N LEU A 365 -14.94 12.18 -18.26
CA LEU A 365 -16.35 12.42 -18.51
C LEU A 365 -16.57 13.15 -19.84
N SER A 366 -15.83 14.23 -20.09
CA SER A 366 -15.89 14.99 -21.34
C SER A 366 -15.32 14.18 -22.52
N LYS A 367 -14.12 13.61 -22.35
CA LYS A 367 -13.44 12.84 -23.41
C LYS A 367 -14.27 11.65 -23.91
N SER A 368 -14.99 10.97 -23.03
CA SER A 368 -15.79 9.78 -23.35
C SER A 368 -17.29 10.06 -23.50
N LYS A 369 -17.70 11.34 -23.53
CA LYS A 369 -19.10 11.79 -23.65
C LYS A 369 -20.02 11.19 -22.58
N ASN A 370 -19.52 11.03 -21.36
CA ASN A 370 -20.31 10.46 -20.27
C ASN A 370 -21.31 11.46 -19.68
N TYR A 371 -21.08 12.77 -19.81
CA TYR A 371 -22.10 13.79 -19.51
C TYR A 371 -23.35 13.57 -20.36
N ASP A 372 -23.23 13.57 -21.70
CA ASP A 372 -24.36 13.39 -22.62
C ASP A 372 -25.13 12.08 -22.34
N LYS A 373 -24.40 10.99 -22.07
CA LYS A 373 -25.01 9.70 -21.74
C LYS A 373 -25.76 9.76 -20.41
N ALA A 374 -25.12 10.27 -19.35
CA ALA A 374 -25.75 10.37 -18.04
C ALA A 374 -26.97 11.32 -18.05
N PHE A 375 -26.90 12.41 -18.82
CA PHE A 375 -28.02 13.32 -19.04
C PHE A 375 -29.21 12.60 -19.68
N LYS A 376 -28.96 11.82 -20.74
CA LYS A 376 -29.99 11.06 -21.41
C LYS A 376 -30.56 9.93 -20.53
N GLU A 377 -29.69 9.16 -19.88
CA GLU A 377 -30.04 7.95 -19.12
C GLU A 377 -30.64 8.26 -17.75
N VAL A 378 -30.35 9.42 -17.16
CA VAL A 378 -30.81 9.80 -15.81
C VAL A 378 -31.64 11.07 -15.82
N LEU A 379 -31.12 12.18 -16.37
CA LEU A 379 -31.81 13.47 -16.29
C LEU A 379 -33.08 13.52 -17.14
N GLU A 380 -33.04 12.91 -18.32
CA GLU A 380 -34.12 12.92 -19.32
C GLU A 380 -34.95 11.63 -19.31
N ALA A 381 -34.65 10.69 -18.43
CA ALA A 381 -35.39 9.44 -18.31
C ALA A 381 -36.85 9.69 -17.90
N GLU A 382 -37.80 9.08 -18.62
CA GLU A 382 -39.24 9.15 -18.33
C GLU A 382 -39.54 8.66 -16.91
N LYS A 383 -38.89 7.57 -16.50
CA LYS A 383 -38.86 7.08 -15.12
C LYS A 383 -37.45 7.24 -14.60
N LYS A 384 -37.31 8.05 -13.54
CA LYS A 384 -36.02 8.30 -12.90
C LYS A 384 -35.42 7.00 -12.35
N PRO A 385 -34.19 6.64 -12.76
CA PRO A 385 -33.51 5.52 -12.14
C PRO A 385 -32.97 5.94 -10.77
N PHE A 386 -32.96 5.01 -9.83
CA PHE A 386 -32.14 5.19 -8.64
C PHE A 386 -30.67 5.24 -9.05
N ILE A 387 -29.94 6.27 -8.62
CA ILE A 387 -28.59 6.57 -9.14
C ILE A 387 -27.62 5.39 -9.01
N MET A 388 -27.71 4.58 -7.94
CA MET A 388 -26.79 3.45 -7.75
C MET A 388 -27.11 2.26 -8.67
N CYS A 389 -28.26 2.26 -9.35
CA CYS A 389 -28.60 1.28 -10.38
C CYS A 389 -28.11 1.65 -11.78
N VAL A 390 -27.52 2.84 -11.96
CA VAL A 390 -26.87 3.21 -13.23
C VAL A 390 -25.64 2.32 -13.42
N GLY A 391 -25.59 1.57 -14.53
CA GLY A 391 -24.60 0.52 -14.73
C GLY A 391 -23.17 1.04 -14.96
N ASP A 392 -23.03 2.12 -15.72
CA ASP A 392 -21.71 2.68 -16.06
C ASP A 392 -21.18 3.55 -14.89
N PRO A 393 -20.02 3.20 -14.29
CA PRO A 393 -19.44 3.96 -13.19
C PRO A 393 -19.15 5.42 -13.55
N PHE A 394 -18.80 5.72 -14.81
CA PHE A 394 -18.54 7.09 -15.23
C PHE A 394 -19.79 7.92 -15.37
N GLN A 395 -20.93 7.29 -15.70
CA GLN A 395 -22.21 8.00 -15.70
C GLN A 395 -22.67 8.29 -14.27
N LYS A 396 -22.49 7.32 -13.36
CA LYS A 396 -22.72 7.51 -11.91
C LYS A 396 -21.86 8.63 -11.32
N LEU A 397 -20.63 8.79 -11.81
CA LEU A 397 -19.66 9.77 -11.33
C LEU A 397 -20.07 11.23 -11.62
N VAL A 398 -20.88 11.48 -12.65
CA VAL A 398 -21.26 12.82 -13.12
C VAL A 398 -21.77 13.73 -11.99
N PRO A 399 -22.82 13.38 -11.21
CA PRO A 399 -23.31 14.25 -10.13
C PRO A 399 -22.24 14.57 -9.08
N PHE A 400 -21.36 13.64 -8.76
CA PHE A 400 -20.30 13.87 -7.77
C PHE A 400 -19.27 14.88 -8.30
N TRP A 401 -18.91 14.77 -9.57
CA TRP A 401 -17.99 15.73 -10.18
C TRP A 401 -18.62 17.09 -10.45
N GLN A 402 -19.91 17.15 -10.77
CA GLN A 402 -20.63 18.43 -10.88
C GLN A 402 -20.61 19.22 -9.57
N LEU A 403 -20.65 18.55 -8.41
CA LEU A 403 -20.48 19.21 -7.12
C LEU A 403 -19.07 19.81 -6.96
N TYR A 404 -18.03 19.14 -7.45
CA TYR A 404 -16.67 19.70 -7.51
C TYR A 404 -16.61 20.95 -8.39
N LEU A 405 -17.20 20.89 -9.60
CA LEU A 405 -17.23 22.02 -10.52
C LEU A 405 -18.01 23.21 -9.94
N TYR A 406 -19.18 22.95 -9.35
CA TYR A 406 -19.99 23.98 -8.70
C TYR A 406 -19.25 24.62 -7.52
N ALA A 407 -18.58 23.82 -6.69
CA ALA A 407 -17.77 24.34 -5.60
C ALA A 407 -16.66 25.28 -6.11
N LYS A 408 -15.97 24.86 -7.17
CA LYS A 408 -14.91 25.64 -7.82
C LYS A 408 -15.44 26.96 -8.42
N GLU A 409 -16.61 26.94 -9.06
CA GLU A 409 -17.26 28.17 -9.55
C GLU A 409 -17.60 29.16 -8.41
N LYS A 410 -17.90 28.65 -7.21
CA LYS A 410 -18.08 29.46 -6.00
C LYS A 410 -16.76 29.89 -5.34
N GLY A 411 -15.61 29.52 -5.89
CA GLY A 411 -14.29 29.77 -5.31
C GLY A 411 -13.93 28.84 -4.14
N TYR A 412 -14.66 27.75 -3.93
CA TYR A 412 -14.45 26.78 -2.86
C TYR A 412 -13.70 25.54 -3.37
N ASN A 413 -12.40 25.71 -3.62
CA ASN A 413 -11.55 24.64 -4.17
C ASN A 413 -11.39 23.42 -3.23
N ASP A 414 -11.50 23.64 -1.91
CA ASP A 414 -11.29 22.61 -0.89
C ASP A 414 -12.56 21.81 -0.54
N PHE A 415 -13.64 21.90 -1.32
CA PHE A 415 -14.92 21.26 -0.98
C PHE A 415 -14.80 19.77 -0.66
N TYR A 416 -14.12 18.99 -1.50
CA TYR A 416 -13.92 17.55 -1.26
C TYR A 416 -12.95 17.27 -0.11
N ALA A 417 -11.93 18.12 0.09
CA ALA A 417 -11.02 18.03 1.22
C ALA A 417 -11.77 18.22 2.55
N ASP A 418 -12.66 19.20 2.62
CA ASP A 418 -13.45 19.53 3.81
C ASP A 418 -14.58 18.54 4.05
N LEU A 419 -15.18 18.01 2.97
CA LEU A 419 -16.15 16.91 3.03
C LEU A 419 -15.52 15.65 3.62
N MET A 420 -14.35 15.25 3.12
CA MET A 420 -13.63 14.09 3.61
C MET A 420 -13.10 14.30 5.03
N GLU A 421 -12.70 15.52 5.41
CA GLU A 421 -12.36 15.86 6.80
C GLU A 421 -13.58 15.71 7.72
N TYR A 422 -14.74 16.25 7.33
CA TYR A 422 -15.98 16.07 8.08
C TYR A 422 -16.26 14.58 8.27
N MET A 423 -16.23 13.80 7.20
CA MET A 423 -16.46 12.35 7.27
C MET A 423 -15.46 11.66 8.19
N ARG A 424 -14.17 12.01 8.13
CA ARG A 424 -13.12 11.44 9.01
C ARG A 424 -13.37 11.74 10.49
N ASN A 425 -14.00 12.86 10.84
CA ASN A 425 -14.31 13.22 12.23
C ASN A 425 -15.72 12.82 12.72
N HIS A 426 -16.54 12.19 11.87
CA HIS A 426 -17.90 11.75 12.24
C HIS A 426 -18.11 10.25 12.00
N PRO A 427 -18.90 9.54 12.81
CA PRO A 427 -19.19 8.12 12.56
C PRO A 427 -19.89 7.93 11.21
N HIS A 428 -19.60 6.83 10.51
CA HIS A 428 -20.35 6.45 9.33
C HIS A 428 -21.80 6.11 9.71
N LYS A 429 -22.73 6.20 8.76
CA LYS A 429 -24.15 5.91 8.98
C LYS A 429 -24.56 4.46 8.72
N GLY A 430 -23.61 3.61 8.32
CA GLY A 430 -23.81 2.17 8.20
C GLY A 430 -22.79 1.51 7.28
N THR A 431 -22.76 0.17 7.28
CA THR A 431 -21.97 -0.70 6.40
C THR A 431 -22.90 -1.71 5.70
N GLY A 432 -22.41 -2.43 4.68
CA GLY A 432 -23.24 -3.39 3.94
C GLY A 432 -24.50 -2.71 3.36
N ASN A 433 -25.67 -3.31 3.54
CA ASN A 433 -26.95 -2.72 3.09
C ASN A 433 -27.24 -1.37 3.78
N ALA A 434 -26.84 -1.19 5.03
CA ALA A 434 -27.01 0.08 5.76
C ALA A 434 -26.06 1.18 5.23
N SER A 435 -25.11 0.85 4.35
CA SER A 435 -24.22 1.86 3.77
C SER A 435 -24.96 2.93 2.96
N ILE A 436 -26.18 2.65 2.49
CA ILE A 436 -27.04 3.63 1.80
C ILE A 436 -27.31 4.89 2.63
N HIS A 437 -27.31 4.78 3.96
CA HIS A 437 -27.46 5.95 4.83
C HIS A 437 -26.31 6.95 4.68
N ASN A 438 -25.11 6.51 4.25
CA ASN A 438 -24.00 7.41 3.98
C ASN A 438 -24.24 8.28 2.73
N MET A 439 -25.02 7.80 1.74
CA MET A 439 -25.41 8.60 0.58
C MET A 439 -26.26 9.81 1.01
N TYR A 440 -27.19 9.61 1.94
CA TYR A 440 -28.02 10.69 2.49
C TYR A 440 -27.22 11.63 3.40
N GLU A 441 -26.28 11.11 4.18
CA GLU A 441 -25.33 11.96 4.91
C GLU A 441 -24.48 12.79 3.94
N PHE A 442 -23.98 12.20 2.86
CA PHE A 442 -23.24 12.91 1.81
C PHE A 442 -24.07 14.07 1.23
N ALA A 443 -25.36 13.85 0.94
CA ALA A 443 -26.25 14.91 0.45
C ALA A 443 -26.40 16.06 1.46
N LYS A 444 -26.64 15.73 2.74
CA LYS A 444 -26.77 16.72 3.83
C LYS A 444 -25.50 17.54 4.02
N VAL A 445 -24.36 16.86 4.12
CA VAL A 445 -23.05 17.51 4.35
C VAL A 445 -22.63 18.34 3.14
N SER A 446 -22.93 17.88 1.92
CA SER A 446 -22.69 18.67 0.71
C SER A 446 -23.46 20.00 0.76
N CYS A 447 -24.74 19.97 1.16
CA CYS A 447 -25.53 21.19 1.35
C CYS A 447 -24.94 22.09 2.45
N ASP A 448 -24.54 21.49 3.58
CA ASP A 448 -23.97 22.22 4.71
C ASP A 448 -22.64 22.91 4.40
N LEU A 449 -21.77 22.26 3.62
CA LEU A 449 -20.47 22.83 3.23
C LEU A 449 -20.63 23.88 2.14
N LEU A 450 -21.46 23.61 1.13
CA LEU A 450 -21.69 24.56 0.03
C LEU A 450 -22.58 25.74 0.42
N LYS A 451 -23.28 25.65 1.57
CA LYS A 451 -24.31 26.60 2.00
C LYS A 451 -25.36 26.80 0.91
N THR A 452 -25.76 25.69 0.30
CA THR A 452 -26.69 25.66 -0.83
C THR A 452 -27.70 24.53 -0.61
N ASP A 453 -28.97 24.80 -0.84
CA ASP A 453 -30.01 23.76 -0.92
C ASP A 453 -29.88 23.01 -2.26
N LEU A 454 -29.33 21.80 -2.22
CA LEU A 454 -29.12 20.94 -3.39
C LEU A 454 -30.24 19.89 -3.55
N THR A 455 -31.39 20.07 -2.90
CA THR A 455 -32.49 19.09 -2.93
C THR A 455 -32.94 18.78 -4.35
N ASP A 456 -33.14 19.81 -5.19
CA ASP A 456 -33.57 19.63 -6.58
C ASP A 456 -32.49 18.93 -7.42
N PHE A 457 -31.21 19.20 -7.14
CA PHE A 457 -30.08 18.56 -7.81
C PHE A 457 -30.04 17.05 -7.50
N PHE A 458 -30.12 16.67 -6.22
CA PHE A 458 -30.14 15.26 -5.81
C PHE A 458 -31.39 14.53 -6.30
N GLN A 459 -32.55 15.21 -6.32
CA GLN A 459 -33.77 14.66 -6.90
C GLN A 459 -33.61 14.39 -8.40
N ALA A 460 -33.05 15.34 -9.15
CA ALA A 460 -32.88 15.22 -10.60
C ALA A 460 -31.97 14.05 -10.99
N TRP A 461 -30.93 13.79 -10.17
CA TRP A 461 -29.99 12.70 -10.34
C TRP A 461 -30.46 11.36 -9.75
N GLY A 462 -31.66 11.28 -9.16
CA GLY A 462 -32.23 10.01 -8.71
C GLY A 462 -31.71 9.51 -7.36
N PHE A 463 -31.20 10.39 -6.48
CA PHE A 463 -30.81 10.03 -5.10
C PHE A 463 -32.02 9.76 -4.19
N PHE A 464 -33.20 10.28 -4.57
CA PHE A 464 -34.43 10.22 -3.80
C PHE A 464 -35.46 9.24 -4.37
N GLU A 465 -35.06 8.36 -5.29
CA GLU A 465 -35.91 7.27 -5.77
C GLU A 465 -36.09 6.21 -4.67
N THR A 466 -37.33 5.98 -4.26
CA THR A 466 -37.69 5.02 -3.22
C THR A 466 -37.96 3.64 -3.80
N GLY A 467 -37.62 2.59 -3.07
CA GLY A 467 -37.86 1.21 -3.48
C GLY A 467 -36.81 0.23 -2.98
N LYS A 468 -36.92 -1.01 -3.45
CA LYS A 468 -35.94 -2.06 -3.19
C LYS A 468 -35.03 -2.24 -4.39
N PHE A 469 -33.73 -2.11 -4.17
CA PHE A 469 -32.72 -2.14 -5.22
C PHE A 469 -31.66 -3.18 -4.90
N HIS A 470 -31.26 -3.93 -5.93
CA HIS A 470 -30.15 -4.87 -5.84
C HIS A 470 -28.99 -4.36 -6.69
N ILE A 471 -27.80 -4.30 -6.10
CA ILE A 471 -26.58 -3.77 -6.71
C ILE A 471 -25.44 -4.75 -6.46
N GLY A 472 -24.84 -5.25 -7.53
CA GLY A 472 -23.58 -5.99 -7.48
C GLY A 472 -22.40 -5.04 -7.62
N ASP A 473 -21.55 -4.96 -6.59
CA ASP A 473 -20.37 -4.08 -6.54
C ASP A 473 -19.28 -4.70 -5.66
N TYR A 474 -18.64 -5.77 -6.18
CA TYR A 474 -17.71 -6.66 -5.44
C TYR A 474 -18.30 -7.34 -4.18
N ALA A 475 -19.56 -7.07 -3.90
CA ALA A 475 -20.45 -7.70 -2.94
C ALA A 475 -21.90 -7.43 -3.39
N ASP A 476 -22.85 -8.16 -2.81
CA ASP A 476 -24.28 -7.95 -3.08
C ASP A 476 -24.88 -6.98 -2.06
N TYR A 477 -25.39 -5.86 -2.56
CA TYR A 477 -26.10 -4.86 -1.76
C TYR A 477 -27.59 -4.90 -2.09
N ASN A 478 -28.41 -5.03 -1.06
CA ASN A 478 -29.86 -5.00 -1.14
C ASN A 478 -30.36 -3.78 -0.36
N PHE A 479 -30.54 -2.66 -1.06
CA PHE A 479 -31.00 -1.41 -0.46
C PHE A 479 -32.52 -1.34 -0.40
N ASP A 480 -33.03 -0.95 0.76
CA ASP A 480 -34.44 -0.59 0.97
C ASP A 480 -34.49 0.92 1.21
N VAL A 481 -34.75 1.69 0.16
CA VAL A 481 -34.83 3.15 0.20
C VAL A 481 -36.26 3.54 0.52
N THR A 482 -36.50 4.00 1.73
CA THR A 482 -37.83 4.34 2.23
C THR A 482 -38.20 5.81 1.99
N PRO A 483 -39.50 6.15 1.88
CA PRO A 483 -39.95 7.54 1.85
C PRO A 483 -39.44 8.36 3.04
N GLN A 484 -39.44 7.78 4.25
CA GLN A 484 -38.97 8.46 5.46
C GLN A 484 -37.50 8.92 5.36
N MET A 485 -36.61 8.08 4.81
CA MET A 485 -35.20 8.46 4.60
C MET A 485 -35.07 9.70 3.70
N VAL A 486 -35.89 9.78 2.66
CA VAL A 486 -35.92 10.90 1.72
C VAL A 486 -36.51 12.14 2.40
N GLU A 487 -37.63 12.00 3.10
CA GLU A 487 -38.29 13.07 3.86
C GLU A 487 -37.36 13.66 4.92
N ASP A 488 -36.78 12.83 5.79
CA ASP A 488 -35.81 13.25 6.81
C ASP A 488 -34.61 13.99 6.21
N THR A 489 -34.23 13.64 4.98
CA THR A 489 -33.13 14.31 4.28
C THR A 489 -33.54 15.68 3.77
N LYS A 490 -34.71 15.77 3.14
CA LYS A 490 -35.27 17.04 2.63
C LYS A 490 -35.61 18.00 3.78
N GLU A 491 -36.21 17.51 4.85
CA GLU A 491 -36.52 18.31 6.05
C GLU A 491 -35.26 18.84 6.72
N TYR A 492 -34.22 18.01 6.85
CA TYR A 492 -32.93 18.46 7.35
C TYR A 492 -32.38 19.62 6.52
N ILE A 493 -32.33 19.48 5.19
CA ILE A 493 -31.80 20.52 4.29
C ILE A 493 -32.66 21.80 4.37
N ALA A 494 -33.99 21.66 4.34
CA ALA A 494 -34.92 22.78 4.44
C ALA A 494 -34.77 23.55 5.76
N SER A 495 -34.52 22.85 6.88
CA SER A 495 -34.32 23.46 8.20
C SER A 495 -33.11 24.40 8.27
N LYS A 496 -32.16 24.28 7.34
CA LYS A 496 -30.97 25.15 7.27
C LYS A 496 -31.23 26.49 6.59
N HIS A 497 -32.35 26.62 5.88
CA HIS A 497 -32.71 27.82 5.11
C HIS A 497 -31.61 28.27 4.12
N TYR A 498 -30.89 27.32 3.53
CA TYR A 498 -29.90 27.64 2.49
C TYR A 498 -30.58 28.10 1.19
N PRO A 499 -29.98 29.03 0.44
CA PRO A 499 -30.48 29.40 -0.88
C PRO A 499 -30.30 28.24 -1.87
N LYS A 500 -31.20 28.15 -2.85
CA LYS A 500 -31.02 27.28 -4.01
C LYS A 500 -29.90 27.81 -4.93
N PRO A 501 -29.30 26.97 -5.79
CA PRO A 501 -28.36 27.44 -6.81
C PRO A 501 -28.97 28.53 -7.70
N GLU A 502 -28.18 29.55 -8.06
CA GLU A 502 -28.62 30.64 -8.97
C GLU A 502 -28.82 30.17 -10.43
N LYS A 503 -28.35 28.97 -10.75
CA LYS A 503 -28.45 28.34 -12.08
C LYS A 503 -28.70 26.85 -11.96
N ASP A 504 -29.16 26.23 -13.04
CA ASP A 504 -29.24 24.76 -13.10
C ASP A 504 -27.84 24.14 -13.13
N ILE A 505 -27.44 23.54 -12.01
CA ILE A 505 -26.14 22.89 -11.88
C ILE A 505 -26.14 21.43 -12.35
N THR A 506 -27.31 20.84 -12.67
CA THR A 506 -27.41 19.46 -13.17
C THR A 506 -26.84 19.32 -14.58
N ARG A 507 -26.60 20.43 -15.27
CA ARG A 507 -26.03 20.49 -16.62
C ARG A 507 -24.59 21.02 -16.66
N LEU A 508 -23.92 21.16 -15.50
CA LEU A 508 -22.50 21.55 -15.48
C LEU A 508 -21.63 20.48 -16.15
N THR A 509 -20.64 20.96 -16.90
CA THR A 509 -19.56 20.18 -17.53
C THR A 509 -18.25 20.93 -17.35
N ASP A 510 -17.12 20.25 -17.52
CA ASP A 510 -15.76 20.82 -17.38
C ASP A 510 -15.11 21.29 -18.67
#